data_AF-A0A9P0J7T2-F1
#
_entry.id   AF-A0A9P0J7T2-F1
#
_cell.length_a   1.000
_cell.length_b   1.000
_cell.length_c   1.000
_cell.angle_alpha   90.00
_cell.angle_beta   90.00
_cell.angle_gamma   90.00
#
_symmetry.space_group_name_H-M   'P 1'
#
loop_
_entity.id
_entity.type
_entity.pdbx_description
1 polymer ?
#
loop_
_entity_poly.entity_id
_entity_poly.type
_entity_poly.pdbx_seq_one_letter_code
_entity_poly.pdbx_strand_id
1 'polypeptide(L)'
;MTIKFTAVVEKGDHTCIQIFNILMGKSLGNLKLTLVGRNYYDKEAKIDFPKHKLQLWPGYDTTIGLFDCGLLLRSEIQTKIMREDTVLDLLIECSNDRNRNPNWMMTFKLAVLGSIVLTRYNNKTYRIDDIDEESSTRSTFLKKDGSKISFIDYYKERYRITISNQKQPMLISKKKKSIGSVETELVYLVPELCTMTGLTNTMRQNRDLMQDIAQHTRVDPNGRIVKYNNFIKRVLTTPKSSDSLKEWNLTLSNALITINGRVLPQENLNGDNHKYPAGHNNDWTAQLRSLPMYKNIVGIQCWAIVTPHMCSFNVGKFTNTLISVADKLVLNYQNREYLKLRM
;
A
#
# COMPACT_ATOMS: atom_id res chain seq x y z
N MET A 1 22.08 -7.71 -40.12
CA MET A 1 20.93 -6.98 -39.54
C MET A 1 20.75 -5.70 -40.34
N THR A 2 19.62 -5.53 -41.03
CA THR A 2 19.36 -4.34 -41.85
C THR A 2 18.50 -3.38 -41.03
N ILE A 3 19.04 -2.21 -40.70
CA ILE A 3 18.31 -1.17 -39.96
C ILE A 3 17.63 -0.26 -41.00
N LYS A 4 16.30 -0.12 -40.91
CA LYS A 4 15.52 0.79 -41.77
C LYS A 4 14.98 1.94 -40.94
N PHE A 5 15.14 3.16 -41.42
CA PHE A 5 14.49 4.33 -40.85
C PHE A 5 12.97 4.24 -41.05
N THR A 6 12.19 4.46 -39.99
CA THR A 6 10.72 4.42 -40.03
C THR A 6 10.13 5.82 -39.86
N ALA A 7 10.42 6.48 -38.75
CA ALA A 7 9.93 7.82 -38.44
C ALA A 7 10.79 8.49 -37.35
N VAL A 8 10.68 9.82 -37.25
CA VAL A 8 11.13 10.58 -36.08
C VAL A 8 9.99 10.59 -35.06
N VAL A 9 10.28 10.28 -33.79
CA VAL A 9 9.29 10.36 -32.71
C VAL A 9 9.10 11.83 -32.32
N GLU A 10 7.90 12.36 -32.52
CA GLU A 10 7.59 13.76 -32.23
C GLU A 10 7.52 14.06 -30.72
N LYS A 11 7.76 15.32 -30.37
CA LYS A 11 7.64 15.79 -28.98
C LYS A 11 6.17 15.72 -28.55
N GLY A 12 5.90 14.92 -27.52
CA GLY A 12 4.54 14.73 -26.98
C GLY A 12 3.91 13.39 -27.38
N ASP A 13 4.52 12.63 -28.30
CA ASP A 13 4.11 11.25 -28.56
C ASP A 13 4.27 10.41 -27.28
N HIS A 14 3.28 9.55 -27.02
CA HIS A 14 3.29 8.60 -25.92
C HIS A 14 4.52 7.68 -26.00
N THR A 15 4.99 7.35 -27.21
CA THR A 15 6.22 6.57 -27.41
C THR A 15 7.46 7.31 -26.88
N CYS A 16 7.52 8.63 -27.03
CA CYS A 16 8.62 9.45 -26.49
C CYS A 16 8.69 9.33 -24.96
N ILE A 17 7.53 9.47 -24.30
CA ILE A 17 7.42 9.36 -22.83
C ILE A 17 7.79 7.95 -22.34
N GLN A 18 7.37 6.91 -23.07
CA GLN A 18 7.75 5.53 -22.75
C GLN A 18 9.27 5.32 -22.82
N ILE A 19 9.94 5.85 -23.85
CA ILE A 19 11.40 5.78 -23.98
C ILE A 19 12.07 6.43 -22.77
N PHE A 20 11.67 7.64 -22.38
CA PHE A 20 12.24 8.30 -21.21
C PHE A 20 12.04 7.51 -19.91
N ASN A 21 10.86 6.93 -19.70
CA ASN A 21 10.62 6.09 -18.53
C ASN A 21 11.50 4.82 -18.52
N ILE A 22 11.75 4.21 -19.68
CA ILE A 22 12.68 3.08 -19.80
C ILE A 22 14.12 3.51 -19.47
N LEU A 23 14.56 4.66 -19.96
CA LEU A 23 15.90 5.20 -19.67
C LEU A 23 16.06 5.50 -18.18
N MET A 24 15.06 6.12 -17.56
CA MET A 24 15.06 6.36 -16.12
C MET A 24 15.08 5.06 -15.33
N GLY A 25 14.29 4.05 -15.75
CA GLY A 25 14.29 2.73 -15.11
C GLY A 25 15.65 2.01 -15.20
N LYS A 26 16.38 2.16 -16.32
CA LYS A 26 17.76 1.67 -16.45
C LYS A 26 18.71 2.40 -15.49
N SER A 27 18.61 3.72 -15.42
CA SER A 27 19.41 4.54 -14.52
C SER A 27 19.18 4.18 -13.05
N LEU A 28 17.92 3.93 -12.66
CA LEU A 28 17.56 3.46 -11.31
C LEU A 28 18.03 2.04 -11.02
N GLY A 29 18.02 1.15 -12.02
CA GLY A 29 18.57 -0.20 -11.89
C GLY A 29 20.07 -0.19 -11.53
N ASN A 30 20.80 0.84 -11.97
CA ASN A 30 22.21 1.03 -11.64
C ASN A 30 22.46 1.53 -10.20
N LEU A 31 21.42 1.93 -9.46
CA LEU A 31 21.51 2.35 -8.06
C LEU A 31 21.45 1.18 -7.06
N LYS A 32 21.50 -0.07 -7.54
CA LYS A 32 21.31 -1.30 -6.75
C LYS A 32 19.96 -1.35 -6.02
N LEU A 33 18.95 -0.65 -6.55
CA LEU A 33 17.59 -0.73 -6.02
C LEU A 33 16.91 -2.02 -6.49
N THR A 34 16.03 -2.54 -5.65
CA THR A 34 15.22 -3.72 -5.94
C THR A 34 13.87 -3.30 -6.53
N LEU A 35 13.58 -3.75 -7.74
CA LEU A 35 12.26 -3.57 -8.35
C LEU A 35 11.24 -4.48 -7.66
N VAL A 36 10.20 -3.89 -7.06
CA VAL A 36 9.08 -4.63 -6.47
C VAL A 36 7.78 -4.10 -7.08
N GLY A 37 7.15 -4.93 -7.92
CA GLY A 37 6.03 -4.49 -8.74
C GLY A 37 6.49 -3.53 -9.83
N ARG A 38 6.17 -2.24 -9.71
CA ARG A 38 6.54 -1.19 -10.68
C ARG A 38 7.54 -0.18 -10.14
N ASN A 39 7.87 -0.24 -8.85
CA ASN A 39 8.62 0.80 -8.15
C ASN A 39 9.92 0.23 -7.58
N TYR A 40 10.89 1.11 -7.36
CA TYR A 40 12.24 0.74 -6.93
C TYR A 40 12.41 1.02 -5.44
N TYR A 41 12.90 0.02 -4.70
CA TYR A 41 13.08 0.09 -3.25
C TYR A 41 14.50 -0.29 -2.86
N ASP A 42 15.03 0.37 -1.83
CA ASP A 42 16.34 0.11 -1.29
C ASP A 42 16.25 -0.93 -0.17
N LYS A 43 16.75 -2.13 -0.46
CA LYS A 43 16.80 -3.23 0.50
C LYS A 43 17.94 -3.06 1.52
N GLU A 44 19.01 -2.36 1.16
CA GLU A 44 20.17 -2.13 2.03
C GLU A 44 19.82 -1.08 3.10
N ALA A 45 19.02 -0.07 2.73
CA ALA A 45 18.52 0.96 3.65
C ALA A 45 17.20 0.56 4.38
N LYS A 46 16.95 -0.75 4.53
CA LYS A 46 15.75 -1.25 5.21
C LYS A 46 15.74 -0.89 6.70
N ILE A 47 14.53 -0.76 7.25
CA ILE A 47 14.30 -0.57 8.69
C ILE A 47 13.59 -1.83 9.20
N ASP A 48 14.21 -2.52 10.15
CA ASP A 48 13.70 -3.79 10.68
C ASP A 48 12.78 -3.57 11.88
N PHE A 49 11.70 -4.34 11.94
CA PHE A 49 10.74 -4.40 13.05
C PHE A 49 10.66 -5.86 13.56
N PRO A 50 11.68 -6.33 14.30
CA PRO A 50 11.80 -7.76 14.62
C PRO A 50 10.63 -8.31 15.43
N LYS A 51 10.06 -7.49 16.33
CA LYS A 51 8.90 -7.87 17.17
C LYS A 51 7.68 -8.29 16.35
N HIS A 52 7.51 -7.72 15.16
CA HIS A 52 6.38 -7.98 14.28
C HIS A 52 6.78 -8.69 12.99
N LYS A 53 8.06 -9.08 12.86
CA LYS A 53 8.61 -9.73 11.67
C LYS A 53 8.29 -8.96 10.39
N LEU A 54 8.54 -7.64 10.43
CA LEU A 54 8.33 -6.72 9.31
C LEU A 54 9.62 -5.99 8.98
N GLN A 55 9.76 -5.59 7.73
CA GLN A 55 10.80 -4.67 7.27
C GLN A 55 10.14 -3.55 6.45
N LEU A 56 10.63 -2.33 6.62
CA LEU A 56 10.25 -1.18 5.80
C LEU A 56 11.38 -0.88 4.83
N TRP A 57 11.10 -0.96 3.53
CA TRP A 57 12.07 -0.64 2.50
C TRP A 57 11.73 0.74 1.93
N PRO A 58 12.58 1.77 2.11
CA PRO A 58 12.38 3.05 1.47
C PRO A 58 12.55 2.90 -0.03
N GLY A 59 11.83 3.70 -0.80
CA GLY A 59 11.87 3.62 -2.26
C GLY A 59 11.29 4.85 -2.92
N TYR A 60 11.24 4.76 -4.24
CA TYR A 60 10.86 5.86 -5.12
C TYR A 60 9.86 5.34 -6.14
N ASP A 61 8.72 6.03 -6.24
CA ASP A 61 7.92 6.00 -7.45
C ASP A 61 8.43 7.11 -8.37
N THR A 62 8.76 6.77 -9.60
CA THR A 62 9.33 7.71 -10.56
C THR A 62 8.58 7.63 -11.88
N THR A 63 8.24 8.78 -12.43
CA THR A 63 7.62 8.85 -13.75
C THR A 63 8.09 10.10 -14.46
N ILE A 64 8.49 9.97 -15.72
CA ILE A 64 8.76 11.12 -16.57
C ILE A 64 7.49 11.48 -17.34
N GLY A 65 7.17 12.77 -17.36
CA GLY A 65 6.03 13.32 -18.10
C GLY A 65 6.36 14.67 -18.73
N LEU A 66 5.60 15.03 -19.76
CA LEU A 66 5.67 16.35 -20.38
C LEU A 66 4.63 17.26 -19.73
N PHE A 67 5.07 18.41 -19.24
CA PHE A 67 4.27 19.45 -18.61
C PHE A 67 4.49 20.79 -19.33
N ASP A 68 3.72 21.82 -18.96
CA ASP A 68 3.80 23.15 -19.58
C ASP A 68 5.22 23.76 -19.53
N CYS A 69 5.96 23.47 -18.45
CA CYS A 69 7.34 23.91 -18.26
C CYS A 69 8.40 22.95 -18.85
N GLY A 70 7.99 21.90 -19.56
CA GLY A 70 8.86 20.95 -20.23
C GLY A 70 8.82 19.54 -19.65
N LEU A 71 9.87 18.77 -19.92
CA LEU A 71 9.99 17.38 -19.50
C LEU A 71 10.41 17.34 -18.02
N LEU A 72 9.57 16.78 -17.17
CA LEU A 72 9.85 16.68 -15.73
C LEU A 72 9.91 15.22 -15.28
N LEU A 73 10.85 14.94 -14.38
CA LEU A 73 10.85 13.74 -13.56
C LEU A 73 9.99 13.99 -12.31
N ARG A 74 8.84 13.33 -12.23
CA ARG A 74 8.08 13.21 -10.99
C ARG A 74 8.69 12.10 -10.15
N SER A 75 8.98 12.39 -8.88
CA SER A 75 9.35 11.38 -7.90
C SER A 75 8.49 11.53 -6.65
N GLU A 76 8.01 10.40 -6.11
CA GLU A 76 7.37 10.33 -4.79
C GLU A 76 8.12 9.35 -3.90
N ILE A 77 8.38 9.76 -2.66
CA ILE A 77 8.98 8.89 -1.64
C ILE A 77 7.94 7.87 -1.19
N GLN A 78 8.28 6.60 -1.33
CA GLN A 78 7.42 5.49 -0.89
C GLN A 78 8.16 4.61 0.11
N THR A 79 7.38 3.89 0.91
CA THR A 79 7.91 2.88 1.82
C THR A 79 7.14 1.59 1.58
N LYS A 80 7.84 0.53 1.19
CA LYS A 80 7.25 -0.80 1.07
C LYS A 80 7.33 -1.53 2.38
N ILE A 81 6.20 -2.04 2.86
CA ILE A 81 6.15 -2.95 3.98
C ILE A 81 6.36 -4.38 3.46
N MET A 82 7.39 -5.04 3.99
CA MET A 82 7.81 -6.38 3.62
C MET A 82 7.65 -7.29 4.83
N ARG A 83 6.96 -8.41 4.71
CA ARG A 83 6.87 -9.38 5.80
C ARG A 83 8.09 -10.30 5.80
N GLU A 84 8.53 -10.63 7.00
CA GLU A 84 9.58 -11.62 7.20
C GLU A 84 9.03 -13.04 7.24
N ASP A 85 7.78 -13.21 7.68
CA ASP A 85 7.08 -14.50 7.68
C ASP A 85 6.85 -15.03 6.26
N THR A 86 7.23 -16.29 6.07
CA THR A 86 6.89 -17.08 4.89
C THR A 86 5.49 -17.65 5.02
N VAL A 87 4.93 -18.12 3.91
CA VAL A 87 3.66 -18.87 3.93
C VAL A 87 3.86 -20.21 4.66
N LEU A 88 5.08 -20.75 4.67
CA LEU A 88 5.41 -21.92 5.47
C LEU A 88 5.32 -21.64 6.98
N ASP A 89 5.77 -20.47 7.45
CA ASP A 89 5.65 -20.09 8.86
C ASP A 89 4.18 -20.05 9.30
N LEU A 90 3.31 -19.49 8.45
CA LEU A 90 1.86 -19.51 8.68
C LEU A 90 1.28 -20.93 8.70
N LEU A 91 1.76 -21.81 7.81
CA LEU A 91 1.35 -23.22 7.81
C LEU A 91 1.74 -23.91 9.13
N ILE A 92 2.97 -23.68 9.61
CA ILE A 92 3.47 -24.24 10.87
C ILE A 92 2.65 -23.70 12.05
N GLU A 93 2.36 -22.39 12.08
CA GLU A 93 1.52 -21.76 13.10
C GLU A 93 0.13 -22.42 13.18
N CYS A 94 -0.56 -22.55 12.04
CA CYS A 94 -1.85 -23.24 12.00
C CYS A 94 -1.72 -24.74 12.39
N SER A 95 -0.65 -25.41 11.97
CA SER A 95 -0.43 -26.82 12.30
C SER A 95 -0.15 -27.04 13.79
N ASN A 96 0.45 -26.09 14.49
CA ASN A 96 0.68 -26.19 15.93
C ASN A 96 -0.63 -26.14 16.73
N ASP A 97 -1.66 -25.48 16.18
CA ASP A 97 -3.01 -25.45 16.73
C ASP A 97 -3.86 -26.69 16.39
N ARG A 98 -3.29 -27.70 15.71
CA ARG A 98 -4.01 -28.91 15.27
C ARG A 98 -4.72 -29.65 16.40
N ASN A 99 -4.16 -29.65 17.61
CA ASN A 99 -4.78 -30.29 18.77
C ASN A 99 -6.05 -29.56 19.25
N ARG A 100 -6.13 -28.24 19.03
CA ARG A 100 -7.27 -27.40 19.40
C ARG A 100 -8.28 -27.25 18.25
N ASN A 101 -7.80 -27.31 17.02
CA ASN A 101 -8.62 -27.15 15.82
C ASN A 101 -8.37 -28.30 14.83
N PRO A 102 -9.25 -29.33 14.80
CA PRO A 102 -9.16 -30.41 13.83
C PRO A 102 -9.17 -29.92 12.38
N ASN A 103 -9.79 -28.76 12.11
CA ASN A 103 -9.90 -28.13 10.80
C ASN A 103 -8.82 -27.04 10.57
N TRP A 104 -7.65 -27.18 11.19
CA TRP A 104 -6.54 -26.23 11.04
C TRP A 104 -6.14 -25.99 9.58
N MET A 105 -6.19 -27.02 8.73
CA MET A 105 -5.86 -26.89 7.30
C MET A 105 -6.87 -25.99 6.58
N MET A 106 -8.16 -26.07 6.93
CA MET A 106 -9.17 -25.16 6.37
C MET A 106 -8.93 -23.72 6.80
N THR A 107 -8.46 -23.52 8.04
CA THR A 107 -8.08 -22.19 8.56
C THR A 107 -6.90 -21.62 7.78
N PHE A 108 -5.88 -22.44 7.52
CA PHE A 108 -4.74 -22.07 6.67
C PHE A 108 -5.20 -21.71 5.24
N LYS A 109 -6.03 -22.55 4.62
CA LYS A 109 -6.58 -22.29 3.28
C LYS A 109 -7.35 -20.97 3.24
N LEU A 110 -8.25 -20.71 4.19
CA LEU A 110 -9.00 -19.46 4.26
C LEU A 110 -8.12 -18.22 4.43
N ALA A 111 -6.98 -18.34 5.13
CA ALA A 111 -6.04 -17.24 5.32
C ALA A 111 -5.20 -16.95 4.06
N VAL A 112 -4.88 -17.98 3.27
CA VAL A 112 -3.95 -17.88 2.13
C VAL A 112 -4.67 -17.69 0.79
N LEU A 113 -5.84 -18.32 0.59
CA LEU A 113 -6.57 -18.21 -0.67
C LEU A 113 -7.03 -16.76 -0.92
N GLY A 114 -6.80 -16.29 -2.15
CA GLY A 114 -7.04 -14.92 -2.57
C GLY A 114 -5.96 -13.92 -2.11
N SER A 115 -5.05 -14.31 -1.22
CA SER A 115 -3.95 -13.45 -0.78
C SER A 115 -2.89 -13.29 -1.88
N ILE A 116 -2.12 -12.19 -1.80
CA ILE A 116 -0.98 -11.95 -2.67
C ILE A 116 0.29 -12.29 -1.89
N VAL A 117 1.10 -13.18 -2.45
CA VAL A 117 2.42 -13.55 -1.93
C VAL A 117 3.52 -12.98 -2.80
N LEU A 118 4.67 -12.69 -2.20
CA LEU A 118 5.88 -12.26 -2.88
C LEU A 118 6.90 -13.39 -2.83
N THR A 119 7.52 -13.69 -3.96
CA THR A 119 8.63 -14.64 -4.05
C THR A 119 9.96 -13.90 -3.90
N ARG A 120 10.72 -14.20 -2.84
CA ARG A 120 11.93 -13.42 -2.48
C ARG A 120 13.07 -13.51 -3.50
N TYR A 121 13.11 -14.60 -4.27
CA TYR A 121 14.20 -14.89 -5.20
C TYR A 121 14.12 -14.09 -6.52
N ASN A 122 12.96 -13.53 -6.85
CA ASN A 122 12.79 -12.71 -8.06
C ASN A 122 11.87 -11.49 -7.87
N ASN A 123 11.38 -11.26 -6.65
CA ASN A 123 10.46 -10.19 -6.26
C ASN A 123 9.15 -10.13 -7.08
N LYS A 124 8.69 -11.28 -7.58
CA LYS A 124 7.39 -11.38 -8.25
C LYS A 124 6.29 -11.68 -7.26
N THR A 125 5.14 -11.04 -7.48
CA THR A 125 3.94 -11.26 -6.71
C THR A 125 2.99 -12.20 -7.43
N TYR A 126 2.35 -13.09 -6.68
CA TYR A 126 1.37 -14.04 -7.18
C TYR A 126 0.13 -14.00 -6.30
N ARG A 127 -1.06 -14.00 -6.90
CA ARG A 127 -2.30 -14.26 -6.17
C ARG A 127 -2.45 -15.76 -6.01
N ILE A 128 -2.70 -16.23 -4.79
CA ILE A 128 -2.93 -17.65 -4.55
C ILE A 128 -4.40 -17.96 -4.81
N ASP A 129 -4.65 -18.88 -5.73
CA ASP A 129 -6.00 -19.26 -6.16
C ASP A 129 -6.36 -20.66 -5.66
N ASP A 130 -5.37 -21.49 -5.34
CA ASP A 130 -5.57 -22.83 -4.82
C ASP A 130 -4.36 -23.33 -4.01
N ILE A 131 -4.55 -24.42 -3.27
CA ILE A 131 -3.47 -25.13 -2.55
C ILE A 131 -3.55 -26.62 -2.91
N ASP A 132 -2.46 -27.14 -3.44
CA ASP A 132 -2.29 -28.56 -3.76
C ASP A 132 -1.59 -29.27 -2.60
N GLU A 133 -2.32 -30.16 -1.94
CA GLU A 133 -1.84 -30.98 -0.81
C GLU A 133 -1.25 -32.32 -1.26
N GLU A 134 -1.52 -32.75 -2.49
CA GLU A 134 -1.03 -34.02 -3.04
C GLU A 134 0.40 -33.88 -3.56
N SER A 135 0.71 -32.71 -4.15
CA SER A 135 2.06 -32.38 -4.59
C SER A 135 2.95 -31.93 -3.44
N SER A 136 4.25 -32.19 -3.59
CA SER A 136 5.29 -31.75 -2.67
C SER A 136 6.47 -31.15 -3.43
N THR A 137 7.46 -30.65 -2.69
CA THR A 137 8.71 -30.12 -3.28
C THR A 137 9.53 -31.17 -4.06
N ARG A 138 9.24 -32.46 -3.86
CA ARG A 138 9.84 -33.58 -4.61
C ARG A 138 9.08 -33.90 -5.91
N SER A 139 7.85 -33.41 -6.06
CA SER A 139 7.09 -33.56 -7.31
C SER A 139 7.82 -32.91 -8.47
N THR A 140 7.62 -33.45 -9.67
CA THR A 140 8.28 -32.99 -10.90
C THR A 140 7.34 -32.23 -11.81
N PHE A 141 7.89 -31.31 -12.59
CA PHE A 141 7.18 -30.57 -13.63
C PHE A 141 8.02 -30.50 -14.91
N LEU A 142 7.35 -30.21 -16.03
CA LEU A 142 8.00 -30.01 -17.32
C LEU A 142 8.54 -28.58 -17.42
N LYS A 143 9.85 -28.46 -17.63
CA LYS A 143 10.48 -27.19 -18.04
C LYS A 143 10.00 -26.80 -19.44
N LYS A 144 10.22 -25.54 -19.80
CA LYS A 144 9.89 -25.01 -21.14
C LYS A 144 10.65 -25.70 -22.28
N ASP A 145 11.79 -26.31 -21.96
CA ASP A 145 12.60 -27.10 -22.90
C ASP A 145 12.13 -28.55 -23.03
N GLY A 146 11.06 -28.94 -22.32
CA GLY A 146 10.50 -30.30 -22.33
C GLY A 146 11.13 -31.27 -21.33
N SER A 147 12.22 -30.89 -20.65
CA SER A 147 12.84 -31.73 -19.62
C SER A 147 12.01 -31.77 -18.33
N LYS A 148 12.03 -32.91 -17.63
CA LYS A 148 11.39 -33.05 -16.30
C LYS A 148 12.39 -32.72 -15.20
N ILE A 149 11.98 -31.92 -14.23
CA ILE A 149 12.77 -31.59 -13.03
C ILE A 149 11.87 -31.53 -11.80
N SER A 150 12.42 -31.85 -10.63
CA SER A 150 11.72 -31.64 -9.36
C SER A 150 11.71 -30.15 -8.98
N PHE A 151 10.78 -29.72 -8.12
CA PHE A 151 10.79 -28.34 -7.62
C PHE A 151 12.09 -28.05 -6.84
N ILE A 152 12.52 -28.98 -5.98
CA ILE A 152 13.74 -28.80 -5.17
C ILE A 152 14.99 -28.64 -6.04
N ASP A 153 15.15 -29.46 -7.08
CA ASP A 153 16.32 -29.37 -7.97
C ASP A 153 16.25 -28.10 -8.81
N TYR A 154 15.06 -27.71 -9.30
CA TYR A 154 14.88 -26.48 -10.05
C TYR A 154 15.29 -25.25 -9.25
N TYR A 155 14.85 -25.12 -8.00
CA TYR A 155 15.21 -23.97 -7.16
C TYR A 155 16.70 -23.97 -6.77
N LYS A 156 17.29 -25.16 -6.59
CA LYS A 156 18.73 -25.31 -6.33
C LYS A 156 19.58 -24.94 -7.56
N GLU A 157 19.22 -25.43 -8.75
CA GLU A 157 19.93 -25.12 -10.01
C GLU A 157 19.77 -23.65 -10.41
N ARG A 158 18.53 -23.14 -10.43
CA ARG A 158 18.23 -21.83 -11.02
C ARG A 158 18.53 -20.67 -10.08
N TYR A 159 18.25 -20.85 -8.79
CA TYR A 159 18.33 -19.77 -7.80
C TYR A 159 19.33 -20.04 -6.68
N ARG A 160 19.99 -21.22 -6.67
CA ARG A 160 20.92 -21.64 -5.60
C ARG A 160 20.27 -21.67 -4.22
N ILE A 161 19.01 -22.08 -4.16
CA ILE A 161 18.22 -22.15 -2.93
C ILE A 161 18.03 -23.62 -2.54
N THR A 162 18.36 -23.95 -1.29
CA THR A 162 18.05 -25.25 -0.68
C THR A 162 16.75 -25.15 0.09
N ILE A 163 15.76 -25.97 -0.29
CA ILE A 163 14.46 -26.04 0.39
C ILE A 163 14.59 -26.94 1.61
N SER A 164 14.22 -26.45 2.79
CA SER A 164 14.35 -27.17 4.05
C SER A 164 13.19 -28.14 4.29
N ASN A 165 11.94 -27.70 4.14
CA ASN A 165 10.77 -28.55 4.42
C ASN A 165 10.27 -29.24 3.15
N GLN A 166 10.54 -30.53 3.01
CA GLN A 166 10.20 -31.22 1.76
C GLN A 166 8.73 -31.62 1.63
N LYS A 167 7.99 -31.72 2.75
CA LYS A 167 6.60 -32.21 2.81
C LYS A 167 5.55 -31.09 2.85
N GLN A 168 5.96 -29.85 2.59
CA GLN A 168 5.03 -28.73 2.51
C GLN A 168 4.13 -28.85 1.26
N PRO A 169 2.85 -28.44 1.35
CA PRO A 169 1.95 -28.38 0.20
C PRO A 169 2.43 -27.31 -0.80
N MET A 170 1.87 -27.34 -2.00
CA MET A 170 2.21 -26.38 -3.06
C MET A 170 1.12 -25.31 -3.20
N LEU A 171 1.51 -24.05 -3.38
CA LEU A 171 0.56 -22.97 -3.68
C LEU A 171 0.33 -22.91 -5.18
N ILE A 172 -0.91 -22.75 -5.62
CA ILE A 172 -1.25 -22.59 -7.04
C ILE A 172 -1.69 -21.15 -7.29
N SER A 173 -1.08 -20.54 -8.31
CA SER A 173 -1.52 -19.27 -8.89
C SER A 173 -1.99 -19.50 -10.32
N LYS A 174 -3.21 -19.06 -10.62
CA LYS A 174 -3.87 -19.21 -11.93
C LYS A 174 -3.69 -17.92 -12.71
N LYS A 175 -2.82 -17.93 -13.71
CA LYS A 175 -2.64 -16.77 -14.60
C LYS A 175 -3.64 -16.87 -15.75
N LYS A 176 -4.67 -16.01 -15.73
CA LYS A 176 -5.52 -15.81 -16.90
C LYS A 176 -4.66 -15.17 -17.99
N LYS A 177 -4.43 -15.89 -19.09
CA LYS A 177 -3.96 -15.27 -20.34
C LYS A 177 -5.07 -14.31 -20.84
N SER A 178 -4.68 -13.34 -21.67
CA SER A 178 -5.54 -12.28 -22.22
C SER A 178 -6.89 -12.78 -22.74
N ILE A 179 -7.86 -11.86 -22.82
CA ILE A 179 -9.22 -12.08 -23.37
C ILE A 179 -9.15 -12.94 -24.65
N GLY A 180 -9.68 -14.17 -24.59
CA GLY A 180 -9.81 -15.08 -25.74
C GLY A 180 -9.10 -16.43 -25.65
N SER A 181 -8.18 -16.66 -24.71
CA SER A 181 -7.50 -17.97 -24.58
C SER A 181 -8.12 -18.86 -23.49
N VAL A 182 -8.44 -20.11 -23.82
CA VAL A 182 -9.03 -21.13 -22.91
C VAL A 182 -8.00 -21.69 -21.91
N GLU A 183 -6.70 -21.64 -22.23
CA GLU A 183 -5.65 -22.20 -21.38
C GLU A 183 -5.24 -21.26 -20.24
N THR A 184 -5.53 -21.68 -19.01
CA THR A 184 -5.03 -21.05 -17.78
C THR A 184 -3.64 -21.62 -17.46
N GLU A 185 -2.61 -20.76 -17.43
CA GLU A 185 -1.27 -21.17 -17.01
C GLU A 185 -1.26 -21.32 -15.47
N LEU A 186 -1.04 -22.54 -14.99
CA LEU A 186 -0.92 -22.86 -13.57
C LEU A 186 0.54 -22.68 -13.14
N VAL A 187 0.75 -21.87 -12.10
CA VAL A 187 2.07 -21.67 -11.50
C VAL A 187 2.06 -22.29 -10.10
N TYR A 188 2.93 -23.26 -9.88
CA TYR A 188 3.15 -23.89 -8.59
C TYR A 188 4.29 -23.19 -7.84
N LEU A 189 4.03 -22.80 -6.59
CA LEU A 189 4.97 -22.08 -5.73
C LEU A 189 5.17 -22.84 -4.42
N VAL A 190 6.39 -22.76 -3.90
CA VAL A 190 6.77 -23.39 -2.62
C VAL A 190 6.49 -22.39 -1.48
N PRO A 191 5.67 -22.74 -0.47
CA PRO A 191 5.34 -21.85 0.65
C PRO A 191 6.54 -21.22 1.37
N GLU A 192 7.62 -21.98 1.56
CA GLU A 192 8.88 -21.53 2.19
C GLU A 192 9.55 -20.37 1.44
N LEU A 193 9.34 -20.28 0.13
CA LEU A 193 9.95 -19.25 -0.73
C LEU A 193 9.02 -18.06 -0.97
N CYS A 194 7.81 -18.12 -0.41
CA CYS A 194 6.77 -17.12 -0.56
C CYS A 194 6.58 -16.39 0.76
N THR A 195 6.62 -15.07 0.74
CA THR A 195 6.24 -14.23 1.89
C THR A 195 4.88 -13.62 1.67
N MET A 196 4.08 -13.56 2.72
CA MET A 196 2.82 -12.83 2.71
C MET A 196 3.08 -11.34 2.43
N THR A 197 2.18 -10.66 1.71
CA THR A 197 2.32 -9.21 1.45
C THR A 197 1.29 -8.39 2.23
N GLY A 198 1.63 -7.13 2.49
CA GLY A 198 0.77 -6.19 3.21
C GLY A 198 0.69 -6.45 4.72
N LEU A 199 -0.04 -5.57 5.41
CA LEU A 199 -0.35 -5.72 6.84
C LEU A 199 -1.63 -6.55 7.00
N THR A 200 -1.61 -7.52 7.92
CA THR A 200 -2.81 -8.25 8.35
C THR A 200 -3.77 -7.32 9.10
N ASN A 201 -5.03 -7.72 9.24
CA ASN A 201 -5.99 -6.95 10.03
C ASN A 201 -5.57 -6.84 11.50
N THR A 202 -4.97 -7.90 12.06
CA THR A 202 -4.41 -7.89 13.42
C THR A 202 -3.28 -6.87 13.57
N MET A 203 -2.38 -6.79 12.60
CA MET A 203 -1.32 -5.77 12.57
C MET A 203 -1.89 -4.35 12.46
N ARG A 204 -2.91 -4.15 11.62
CA ARG A 204 -3.57 -2.83 11.47
C ARG A 204 -4.31 -2.37 12.73
N GLN A 205 -4.84 -3.31 13.50
CA GLN A 205 -5.52 -3.02 14.77
C GLN A 205 -4.53 -2.77 15.92
N ASN A 206 -3.28 -3.20 15.79
CA ASN A 206 -2.23 -2.91 16.77
C ASN A 206 -1.78 -1.44 16.65
N ARG A 207 -2.19 -0.62 17.63
CA ARG A 207 -1.94 0.82 17.64
C ARG A 207 -0.45 1.16 17.78
N ASP A 208 0.28 0.39 18.59
CA ASP A 208 1.71 0.62 18.84
C ASP A 208 2.52 0.38 17.56
N LEU A 209 2.26 -0.76 16.88
CA LEU A 209 2.88 -1.07 15.59
C LEU A 209 2.58 0.01 14.55
N MET A 210 1.31 0.42 14.44
CA MET A 210 0.93 1.45 13.47
C MET A 210 1.53 2.82 13.79
N GLN A 211 1.75 3.13 15.08
CA GLN A 211 2.44 4.34 15.50
C GLN A 211 3.93 4.29 15.12
N ASP A 212 4.62 3.18 15.34
CA ASP A 212 6.02 3.02 14.97
C ASP A 212 6.20 3.06 13.44
N ILE A 213 5.33 2.39 12.67
CA ILE A 213 5.33 2.48 11.20
C ILE A 213 5.09 3.93 10.77
N ALA A 214 4.18 4.66 11.43
CA ALA A 214 3.86 6.04 11.09
C ALA A 214 5.08 6.97 11.24
N GLN A 215 5.95 6.76 12.23
CA GLN A 215 7.18 7.56 12.41
C GLN A 215 8.11 7.48 11.20
N HIS A 216 8.15 6.35 10.50
CA HIS A 216 9.03 6.15 9.34
C HIS A 216 8.35 6.43 8.00
N THR A 217 7.01 6.40 7.95
CA THR A 217 6.24 6.61 6.71
C THR A 217 5.68 8.02 6.57
N ARG A 218 5.43 8.72 7.68
CA ARG A 218 4.95 10.12 7.69
C ARG A 218 6.14 11.06 7.73
N VAL A 219 6.61 11.44 6.55
CA VAL A 219 7.67 12.43 6.40
C VAL A 219 7.04 13.81 6.20
N ASP A 220 7.45 14.78 7.02
CA ASP A 220 7.06 16.17 6.90
C ASP A 220 7.63 16.83 5.61
N PRO A 221 7.14 18.00 5.20
CA PRO A 221 7.58 18.65 3.96
C PRO A 221 9.09 18.89 3.87
N ASN A 222 9.74 19.33 4.96
CA ASN A 222 11.18 19.60 4.95
C ASN A 222 11.97 18.29 4.85
N GLY A 223 11.57 17.26 5.61
CA GLY A 223 12.14 15.92 5.51
C GLY A 223 12.00 15.33 4.10
N ARG A 224 10.88 15.59 3.41
CA ARG A 224 10.68 15.16 2.01
C ARG A 224 11.66 15.86 1.06
N ILE A 225 11.85 17.17 1.18
CA ILE A 225 12.80 17.94 0.36
C ILE A 225 14.22 17.38 0.52
N VAL A 226 14.66 17.11 1.75
CA VAL A 226 15.97 16.50 2.02
C VAL A 226 16.10 15.13 1.34
N LYS A 227 15.07 14.28 1.44
CA LYS A 227 15.06 12.96 0.78
C LYS A 227 15.12 13.08 -0.75
N TYR A 228 14.42 14.04 -1.34
CA TYR A 228 14.51 14.28 -2.80
C TYR A 228 15.89 14.77 -3.23
N ASN A 229 16.50 15.70 -2.50
CA ASN A 229 17.85 16.16 -2.79
C ASN A 229 18.88 15.03 -2.66
N ASN A 230 18.73 14.16 -1.66
CA ASN A 230 19.57 12.97 -1.50
C ASN A 230 19.39 11.97 -2.65
N PHE A 231 18.16 11.77 -3.11
CA PHE A 231 17.87 10.94 -4.29
C PHE A 231 18.52 11.50 -5.56
N ILE A 232 18.32 12.78 -5.85
CA ILE A 232 18.94 13.47 -6.99
C ILE A 232 20.45 13.33 -6.94
N LYS A 233 21.05 13.64 -5.78
CA LYS A 233 22.49 13.48 -5.55
C LYS A 233 22.94 12.06 -5.85
N ARG A 234 22.25 11.05 -5.32
CA ARG A 234 22.61 9.63 -5.53
C ARG A 234 22.56 9.22 -7.00
N VAL A 235 21.55 9.66 -7.75
CA VAL A 235 21.46 9.40 -9.21
C VAL A 235 22.68 9.99 -9.94
N LEU A 236 23.03 11.23 -9.63
CA LEU A 236 24.10 11.96 -10.32
C LEU A 236 25.51 11.52 -9.90
N THR A 237 25.71 11.13 -8.63
CA THR A 237 27.03 10.72 -8.13
C THR A 237 27.35 9.24 -8.39
N THR A 238 26.36 8.42 -8.74
CA THR A 238 26.59 7.01 -9.07
C THR A 238 27.02 6.89 -10.54
N PRO A 239 28.28 6.52 -10.86
CA PRO A 239 28.80 6.60 -12.23
C PRO A 239 27.92 5.88 -13.25
N LYS A 240 27.61 4.60 -13.02
CA LYS A 240 26.74 3.82 -13.91
C LYS A 240 25.35 4.43 -14.13
N SER A 241 24.81 5.13 -13.14
CA SER A 241 23.49 5.76 -13.21
C SER A 241 23.56 7.06 -14.02
N SER A 242 24.53 7.92 -13.71
CA SER A 242 24.80 9.16 -14.46
C SER A 242 25.18 8.89 -15.91
N ASP A 243 26.08 7.94 -16.16
CA ASP A 243 26.59 7.64 -17.50
C ASP A 243 25.48 7.15 -18.42
N SER A 244 24.55 6.33 -17.90
CA SER A 244 23.37 5.88 -18.65
C SER A 244 22.43 7.02 -19.09
N LEU A 245 22.41 8.15 -18.37
CA LEU A 245 21.67 9.34 -18.78
C LEU A 245 22.49 10.15 -19.80
N LYS A 246 23.80 10.30 -19.57
CA LYS A 246 24.71 11.03 -20.48
C LYS A 246 24.82 10.40 -21.86
N GLU A 247 24.76 9.07 -21.97
CA GLU A 247 24.69 8.33 -23.24
C GLU A 247 23.52 8.80 -24.13
N TRP A 248 22.46 9.29 -23.51
CA TRP A 248 21.27 9.80 -24.19
C TRP A 248 21.22 11.34 -24.25
N ASN A 249 22.33 12.01 -23.93
CA ASN A 249 22.41 13.47 -23.78
C ASN A 249 21.40 14.03 -22.77
N LEU A 250 21.12 13.27 -21.70
CA LEU A 250 20.21 13.65 -20.61
C LEU A 250 20.98 13.90 -19.32
N THR A 251 20.42 14.77 -18.49
CA THR A 251 20.85 14.99 -17.11
C THR A 251 19.64 15.30 -16.23
N LEU A 252 19.79 15.18 -14.91
CA LEU A 252 18.80 15.63 -13.95
C LEU A 252 19.19 17.00 -13.40
N SER A 253 18.18 17.84 -13.16
CA SER A 253 18.36 19.09 -12.41
C SER A 253 18.79 18.78 -10.97
N ASN A 254 19.73 19.56 -10.44
CA ASN A 254 20.18 19.47 -9.04
C ASN A 254 19.22 20.14 -8.05
N ALA A 255 18.13 20.75 -8.54
CA ALA A 255 17.15 21.48 -7.76
C ALA A 255 15.73 21.03 -8.09
N LEU A 256 14.87 21.07 -7.07
CA LEU A 256 13.44 20.92 -7.22
C LEU A 256 12.86 22.09 -8.03
N ILE A 257 11.83 21.82 -8.81
CA ILE A 257 11.13 22.86 -9.56
C ILE A 257 10.39 23.81 -8.61
N THR A 258 10.51 25.10 -8.85
CA THR A 258 9.68 26.13 -8.19
C THR A 258 8.49 26.44 -9.06
N ILE A 259 7.29 26.35 -8.48
CA ILE A 259 6.03 26.66 -9.16
C ILE A 259 5.41 27.87 -8.47
N ASN A 260 5.06 28.87 -9.28
CA ASN A 260 4.33 30.04 -8.79
C ASN A 260 2.86 29.65 -8.55
N GLY A 261 2.53 29.43 -7.28
CA GLY A 261 1.15 29.21 -6.84
C GLY A 261 0.48 30.50 -6.35
N ARG A 262 -0.83 30.41 -6.09
CA ARG A 262 -1.59 31.46 -5.40
C ARG A 262 -2.37 30.85 -4.24
N VAL A 263 -2.36 31.52 -3.09
CA VAL A 263 -3.22 31.18 -1.96
C VAL A 263 -4.57 31.85 -2.20
N LEU A 264 -5.62 31.06 -2.31
CA LEU A 264 -6.97 31.59 -2.44
C LEU A 264 -7.37 32.35 -1.17
N PRO A 265 -8.12 33.46 -1.29
CA PRO A 265 -8.67 34.12 -0.11
C PRO A 265 -9.56 33.15 0.66
N GLN A 266 -9.61 33.34 1.96
CA GLN A 266 -10.46 32.54 2.82
C GLN A 266 -11.93 32.81 2.53
N GLU A 267 -12.72 31.75 2.39
CA GLU A 267 -14.16 31.85 2.19
C GLU A 267 -14.89 32.19 3.49
N ASN A 268 -16.00 32.91 3.34
CA ASN A 268 -16.94 33.16 4.42
C ASN A 268 -18.05 32.11 4.40
N LEU A 269 -18.28 31.49 5.54
CA LEU A 269 -19.37 30.56 5.78
C LEU A 269 -20.62 31.33 6.19
N ASN A 270 -21.76 30.95 5.62
CA ASN A 270 -23.05 31.51 5.96
C ASN A 270 -23.72 30.64 7.05
N GLY A 271 -24.04 31.24 8.19
CA GLY A 271 -24.99 30.73 9.19
C GLY A 271 -26.34 31.45 9.09
N ASP A 272 -27.26 31.18 10.01
CA ASP A 272 -28.56 31.86 10.04
C ASP A 272 -28.37 33.33 10.42
N ASN A 273 -28.53 34.22 9.44
CA ASN A 273 -28.28 35.66 9.54
C ASN A 273 -26.87 36.08 10.00
N HIS A 274 -25.89 35.18 9.98
CA HIS A 274 -24.49 35.46 10.37
C HIS A 274 -23.52 34.98 9.29
N LYS A 275 -22.39 35.67 9.14
CA LYS A 275 -21.27 35.23 8.31
C LYS A 275 -20.02 35.14 9.16
N TYR A 276 -19.23 34.10 8.97
CA TYR A 276 -17.97 33.91 9.70
C TYR A 276 -16.91 33.29 8.78
N PRO A 277 -15.63 33.62 8.95
CA PRO A 277 -14.57 33.03 8.16
C PRO A 277 -14.41 31.54 8.48
N ALA A 278 -13.95 30.74 7.52
CA ALA A 278 -13.68 29.31 7.70
C ALA A 278 -12.59 28.93 8.77
N GLY A 279 -12.15 29.88 9.60
CA GLY A 279 -11.07 29.73 10.59
C GLY A 279 -9.65 29.58 10.03
N HIS A 280 -8.66 29.64 10.91
CA HIS A 280 -7.26 29.35 10.57
C HIS A 280 -7.14 27.88 10.14
N ASN A 281 -6.28 27.57 9.16
CA ASN A 281 -6.15 26.22 8.55
C ASN A 281 -7.44 25.63 7.98
N ASN A 282 -8.44 26.46 7.65
CA ASN A 282 -9.76 26.01 7.20
C ASN A 282 -10.45 25.08 8.22
N ASP A 283 -10.28 25.36 9.52
CA ASP A 283 -11.03 24.70 10.59
C ASP A 283 -12.05 25.67 11.21
N TRP A 284 -13.32 25.40 10.93
CA TRP A 284 -14.47 26.15 11.45
C TRP A 284 -15.25 25.39 12.52
N THR A 285 -14.68 24.33 13.09
CA THR A 285 -15.36 23.46 14.08
C THR A 285 -15.76 24.22 15.34
N ALA A 286 -14.95 25.19 15.78
CA ALA A 286 -15.26 26.01 16.95
C ALA A 286 -16.47 26.92 16.69
N GLN A 287 -16.53 27.52 15.50
CA GLN A 287 -17.61 28.40 15.05
C GLN A 287 -18.90 27.59 14.86
N LEU A 288 -18.83 26.37 14.29
CA LEU A 288 -20.00 25.50 14.19
C LEU A 288 -20.61 25.17 15.54
N ARG A 289 -19.80 24.94 16.59
CA ARG A 289 -20.32 24.59 17.92
C ARG A 289 -20.99 25.76 18.66
N SER A 290 -20.81 26.98 18.18
CA SER A 290 -21.20 28.20 18.88
C SER A 290 -22.19 29.07 18.12
N LEU A 291 -22.42 28.79 16.84
CA LEU A 291 -23.32 29.56 15.99
C LEU A 291 -24.56 28.75 15.60
N PRO A 292 -25.72 29.41 15.43
CA PRO A 292 -26.92 28.78 14.89
C PRO A 292 -26.67 28.11 13.53
N MET A 293 -27.35 26.99 13.27
CA MET A 293 -27.32 26.35 11.95
C MET A 293 -27.93 27.26 10.88
N TYR A 294 -27.44 27.17 9.64
CA TYR A 294 -27.85 28.02 8.52
C TYR A 294 -29.37 28.09 8.27
N LYS A 295 -30.07 26.97 8.46
CA LYS A 295 -31.52 26.91 8.37
C LYS A 295 -32.06 26.40 9.70
N ASN A 296 -33.05 27.11 10.23
CA ASN A 296 -33.80 26.64 11.39
C ASN A 296 -34.49 25.31 11.03
N ILE A 297 -34.00 24.21 11.60
CA ILE A 297 -34.59 22.89 11.43
C ILE A 297 -35.85 22.85 12.28
N VAL A 298 -36.96 22.37 11.71
CA VAL A 298 -38.19 22.08 12.46
C VAL A 298 -37.81 21.19 13.65
N GLY A 299 -38.05 21.68 14.87
CA GLY A 299 -37.59 21.02 16.09
C GLY A 299 -37.96 19.54 16.12
N ILE A 300 -37.06 18.73 16.69
CA ILE A 300 -37.28 17.29 16.85
C ILE A 300 -38.30 17.10 17.96
N GLN A 301 -39.54 16.81 17.58
CA GLN A 301 -40.66 16.80 18.53
C GLN A 301 -40.68 15.59 19.45
N CYS A 302 -40.31 14.41 18.93
CA CYS A 302 -40.33 13.15 19.66
C CYS A 302 -39.08 12.35 19.31
N TRP A 303 -38.35 11.90 20.33
CA TRP A 303 -37.16 11.05 20.15
C TRP A 303 -36.96 10.15 21.36
N ALA A 304 -36.31 9.00 21.14
CA ALA A 304 -36.06 8.02 22.17
C ALA A 304 -34.58 7.62 22.22
N ILE A 305 -34.06 7.39 23.43
CA ILE A 305 -32.74 6.79 23.64
C ILE A 305 -32.93 5.36 24.11
N VAL A 306 -32.42 4.43 23.31
CA VAL A 306 -32.35 3.01 23.65
C VAL A 306 -30.99 2.70 24.25
N THR A 307 -30.94 2.20 25.48
CA THR A 307 -29.68 1.92 26.20
C THR A 307 -29.72 0.56 26.89
N PRO A 308 -28.61 -0.20 26.90
CA PRO A 308 -28.43 -1.29 27.85
C PRO A 308 -28.55 -0.77 29.29
N HIS A 309 -29.12 -1.58 30.20
CA HIS A 309 -29.30 -1.21 31.61
C HIS A 309 -27.98 -0.76 32.27
N MET A 310 -26.87 -1.45 31.95
CA MET A 310 -25.53 -1.18 32.50
C MET A 310 -24.99 0.21 32.16
N CYS A 311 -25.43 0.82 31.05
CA CYS A 311 -24.98 2.14 30.62
C CYS A 311 -25.93 3.28 31.02
N SER A 312 -27.05 2.96 31.68
CA SER A 312 -28.12 3.93 31.96
C SER A 312 -27.68 5.11 32.84
N PHE A 313 -26.65 4.95 33.67
CA PHE A 313 -26.08 6.03 34.48
C PHE A 313 -25.45 7.15 33.63
N ASN A 314 -24.86 6.82 32.48
CA ASN A 314 -24.19 7.80 31.60
C ASN A 314 -25.17 8.54 30.67
N VAL A 315 -26.37 8.00 30.49
CA VAL A 315 -27.36 8.53 29.53
C VAL A 315 -27.87 9.91 29.93
N GLY A 316 -28.05 10.18 31.23
CA GLY A 316 -28.43 11.50 31.70
C GLY A 316 -27.40 12.57 31.36
N LYS A 317 -26.10 12.29 31.60
CA LYS A 317 -25.00 13.19 31.26
C LYS A 317 -24.88 13.42 29.76
N PHE A 318 -24.99 12.36 28.97
CA PHE A 318 -25.00 12.45 27.51
C PHE A 318 -26.16 13.34 27.02
N THR A 319 -27.38 13.09 27.51
CA THR A 319 -28.58 13.83 27.09
C THR A 319 -28.49 15.31 27.44
N ASN A 320 -28.02 15.64 28.64
CA ASN A 320 -27.82 17.03 29.03
C ASN A 320 -26.77 17.73 28.16
N THR A 321 -25.69 17.02 27.80
CA THR A 321 -24.65 17.56 26.90
C THR A 321 -25.19 17.75 25.49
N LEU A 322 -25.96 16.78 24.98
CA LEU A 322 -26.59 16.84 23.66
C LEU A 322 -27.52 18.05 23.55
N ILE A 323 -28.44 18.21 24.52
CA ILE A 323 -29.39 19.33 24.55
C ILE A 323 -28.63 20.66 24.65
N SER A 324 -27.66 20.76 25.57
CA SER A 324 -26.88 21.99 25.74
C SER A 324 -26.11 22.42 24.47
N VAL A 325 -25.62 21.46 23.68
CA VAL A 325 -24.99 21.75 22.38
C VAL A 325 -26.05 22.09 21.33
N ALA A 326 -27.15 21.34 21.28
CA ALA A 326 -28.24 21.56 20.34
C ALA A 326 -28.90 22.94 20.51
N ASP A 327 -29.08 23.41 21.74
CA ASP A 327 -29.62 24.74 22.04
C ASP A 327 -28.76 25.86 21.43
N LYS A 328 -27.43 25.72 21.49
CA LYS A 328 -26.48 26.68 20.86
C LYS A 328 -26.58 26.69 19.34
N LEU A 329 -26.94 25.55 18.76
CA LEU A 329 -27.18 25.38 17.33
C LEU A 329 -28.59 25.80 16.90
N VAL A 330 -29.44 26.20 17.85
CA VAL A 330 -30.87 26.49 17.65
C VAL A 330 -31.61 25.26 17.10
N LEU A 331 -31.17 24.06 17.53
CA LEU A 331 -31.82 22.80 17.25
C LEU A 331 -32.64 22.37 18.47
N ASN A 332 -33.95 22.59 18.40
CA ASN A 332 -34.84 22.30 19.53
C ASN A 332 -35.17 20.81 19.58
N TYR A 333 -34.84 20.15 20.70
CA TYR A 333 -35.29 18.80 21.03
C TYR A 333 -36.43 18.87 22.05
N GLN A 334 -37.59 18.33 21.70
CA GLN A 334 -38.75 18.19 22.58
C GLN A 334 -39.00 16.70 22.87
N ASN A 335 -39.84 16.41 23.88
CA ASN A 335 -40.30 15.07 24.31
C ASN A 335 -39.31 13.91 24.10
N ARG A 336 -38.56 13.58 25.16
CA ARG A 336 -37.61 12.46 25.17
C ARG A 336 -38.15 11.24 25.92
N GLU A 337 -37.98 10.07 25.33
CA GLU A 337 -38.26 8.78 25.97
C GLU A 337 -36.96 8.00 26.22
N TYR A 338 -36.87 7.34 27.38
CA TYR A 338 -35.75 6.46 27.71
C TYR A 338 -36.20 5.01 27.72
N LEU A 339 -35.73 4.24 26.75
CA LEU A 339 -36.02 2.82 26.64
C LEU A 339 -34.81 2.01 27.14
N LYS A 340 -34.96 1.40 28.32
CA LYS A 340 -33.92 0.55 28.90
C LYS A 340 -34.11 -0.89 28.43
N LEU A 341 -33.13 -1.42 27.71
CA LEU A 341 -33.12 -2.84 27.35
C LEU A 341 -32.66 -3.65 28.57
N ARG A 342 -33.51 -4.57 29.02
CA ARG A 342 -33.11 -5.72 29.82
C ARG A 342 -32.56 -6.74 28.83
N MET A 343 -31.23 -6.80 28.71
CA MET A 343 -30.54 -7.93 28.09
C MET A 343 -30.21 -8.95 29.16
#